data_AF-A0A7J6V6E1-F1
#
_entry.id   AF-A0A7J6V6E1-F1
#
_cell.length_a   1.000
_cell.length_b   1.000
_cell.length_c   1.000
_cell.angle_alpha   90.00
_cell.angle_beta   90.00
_cell.angle_gamma   90.00
#
_symmetry.space_group_name_H-M   'P 1'
#
loop_
_entity.id
_entity.type
_entity.pdbx_description
1 polymer ?
#
loop_
_entity_poly.entity_id
_entity_poly.type
_entity_poly.pdbx_seq_one_letter_code
_entity_poly.pdbx_strand_id
1 'polypeptide(L)'
;MGAIQTWLLNPKFKTDAENIYKAKVETVDFQHKAEEVIDEVNQWVDTTNGLIMSVLPQGSLNSITRLVLANAIYFKGRWVDPFDKSLTKNFRFYLFDNSSFS
;
A
#
# COMPACT_ATOMS: atom_id res chain seq x y z
N MET A 1 34.38 -6.77 11.00
CA MET A 1 33.04 -7.01 11.55
C MET A 1 32.32 -5.66 11.58
N GLY A 2 31.54 -5.35 10.54
CA GLY A 2 30.85 -4.07 10.42
C GLY A 2 29.63 -4.07 11.34
N ALA A 3 29.52 -3.04 12.18
CA ALA A 3 28.34 -2.85 13.02
C ALA A 3 27.10 -2.74 12.14
N ILE A 4 26.07 -3.54 12.44
CA ILE A 4 24.74 -3.39 11.85
C ILE A 4 24.26 -2.00 12.27
N GLN A 5 24.27 -1.04 11.35
CA GLN A 5 23.81 0.31 11.64
C GLN A 5 22.29 0.33 11.58
N THR A 6 21.66 -0.06 12.69
CA THR A 6 20.22 0.09 12.90
C THR A 6 19.95 1.57 13.16
N TRP A 7 19.33 2.26 12.20
CA TRP A 7 18.84 3.62 12.42
C TRP A 7 17.72 3.57 13.46
N LEU A 8 18.00 4.03 14.67
CA LEU A 8 16.99 4.13 15.71
C LEU A 8 16.03 5.26 15.36
N LEU A 9 14.76 4.92 15.15
CA LEU A 9 13.69 5.88 15.00
C LEU A 9 13.60 6.76 16.26
N ASN A 10 13.40 8.06 16.05
CA ASN A 10 13.15 8.97 17.16
C ASN A 10 11.93 8.47 17.97
N PRO A 11 12.03 8.25 19.29
CA PRO A 11 10.93 7.71 20.09
C PRO A 11 9.65 8.54 20.02
N LYS A 12 9.77 9.87 19.92
CA LYS A 12 8.62 10.77 19.74
C LYS A 12 7.94 10.52 18.40
N PHE A 13 8.71 10.41 17.32
CA PHE A 13 8.15 10.11 16.00
C PHE A 13 7.40 8.78 16.01
N LYS A 14 8.00 7.73 16.60
CA LYS A 14 7.34 6.42 16.74
C LYS A 14 6.00 6.56 17.48
N THR A 15 6.02 7.25 18.62
CA THR A 15 4.84 7.48 19.46
C THR A 15 3.75 8.24 18.70
N ASP A 16 4.11 9.30 17.97
CA ASP A 16 3.16 10.09 17.19
C ASP A 16 2.56 9.28 16.03
N ALA A 17 3.40 8.52 15.31
CA ALA A 17 2.95 7.66 14.21
C ALA A 17 1.96 6.58 14.68
N GLU A 18 2.25 5.92 15.80
CA GLU A 18 1.37 4.90 16.38
C GLU A 18 0.08 5.51 16.96
N ASN A 19 0.17 6.62 17.68
CA ASN A 19 -0.98 7.13 18.43
C ASN A 19 -1.90 8.05 17.62
N ILE A 20 -1.34 8.90 16.76
CA ILE A 20 -2.10 9.87 15.96
C ILE A 20 -2.54 9.23 14.65
N TYR A 21 -1.60 8.64 13.91
CA TYR A 21 -1.86 8.10 12.57
C TYR A 21 -2.30 6.64 12.59
N LYS A 22 -2.27 5.98 13.76
CA LYS A 22 -2.58 4.55 13.90
C LYS A 22 -1.71 3.67 12.99
N ALA A 23 -0.50 4.14 12.70
CA ALA A 23 0.44 3.44 11.84
C ALA A 23 1.18 2.36 12.64
N LYS A 24 1.41 1.21 12.00
CA LYS A 24 2.37 0.21 12.48
C LYS A 24 3.77 0.73 12.18
N VAL A 25 4.66 0.75 13.17
CA VAL A 25 6.05 1.19 13.01
C VAL A 25 6.99 0.05 13.34
N GLU A 26 7.78 -0.38 12.34
CA GLU A 26 8.73 -1.49 12.48
C GLU A 26 10.13 -1.09 12.01
N THR A 27 11.14 -1.65 12.69
CA THR A 27 12.53 -1.56 12.27
C THR A 27 12.88 -2.83 11.52
N VAL A 28 13.34 -2.68 10.27
CA VAL A 28 13.61 -3.78 9.34
C VAL A 28 15.02 -3.64 8.74
N ASP A 29 15.53 -4.73 8.13
CA ASP A 29 16.85 -4.75 7.51
C ASP A 29 16.76 -4.66 5.98
N PHE A 30 16.78 -3.44 5.45
CA PHE A 30 16.83 -3.24 4.00
C PHE A 30 18.18 -3.63 3.38
N GLN A 31 19.27 -3.68 4.16
CA GLN A 31 20.61 -3.94 3.61
C GLN A 31 20.77 -5.40 3.18
N HIS A 32 20.24 -6.32 3.97
CA HIS A 32 20.40 -7.75 3.74
C HIS A 32 19.08 -8.48 3.42
N LYS A 33 17.93 -7.88 3.75
CA LYS A 33 16.61 -8.53 3.69
C LYS A 33 15.57 -7.73 2.91
N ALA A 34 16.00 -6.95 1.90
CA ALA A 34 15.10 -6.08 1.13
C ALA A 34 13.87 -6.80 0.56
N GLU A 35 14.06 -7.99 -0.04
CA GLU A 35 12.96 -8.77 -0.62
C GLU A 35 12.01 -9.31 0.47
N GLU A 36 12.55 -9.78 1.62
CA GLU A 36 11.71 -10.22 2.74
C GLU A 36 10.83 -9.05 3.26
N VAL A 37 11.38 -7.83 3.30
CA VAL A 37 10.62 -6.64 3.69
C VAL A 37 9.55 -6.27 2.68
N ILE A 38 9.80 -6.47 1.37
CA ILE A 38 8.77 -6.29 0.33
C ILE A 38 7.60 -7.26 0.59
N ASP A 39 7.90 -8.52 0.88
CA ASP A 39 6.90 -9.53 1.17
C ASP A 39 6.12 -9.20 2.45
N GLU A 40 6.78 -8.76 3.51
CA GLU A 40 6.13 -8.31 4.76
C GLU A 40 5.15 -7.15 4.53
N VAL A 41 5.56 -6.13 3.77
CA VAL A 41 4.69 -4.97 3.45
C VAL A 41 3.54 -5.37 2.55
N ASN A 42 3.77 -6.22 1.56
CA ASN A 42 2.71 -6.72 0.67
C ASN A 42 1.74 -7.65 1.41
N GLN A 43 2.21 -8.43 2.37
CA GLN A 43 1.35 -9.23 3.23
C GLN A 43 0.53 -8.34 4.18
N TRP A 44 1.10 -7.25 4.68
CA TRP A 44 0.36 -6.30 5.53
C TRP A 44 -0.83 -5.65 4.80
N VAL A 45 -0.73 -5.34 3.51
CA VAL A 45 -1.85 -4.74 2.76
C VAL A 45 -3.01 -5.71 2.50
N ASP A 46 -2.85 -7.00 2.80
CA ASP A 46 -3.96 -7.97 2.78
C ASP A 46 -5.09 -7.61 3.77
N THR A 47 -4.79 -6.72 4.74
CA THR A 47 -5.79 -6.05 5.60
C THR A 47 -6.89 -5.32 4.81
N THR A 48 -6.70 -5.09 3.51
CA THR A 48 -7.73 -4.59 2.58
C THR A 48 -8.73 -5.66 2.12
N ASN A 49 -8.80 -6.81 2.80
CA ASN A 49 -9.58 -7.99 2.42
C ASN A 49 -9.15 -8.57 1.05
N GLY A 50 -7.84 -8.60 0.80
CA GLY A 50 -7.28 -9.12 -0.45
C GLY A 50 -7.58 -8.29 -1.71
N LEU A 51 -8.09 -7.06 -1.57
CA LEU A 51 -8.43 -6.20 -2.70
C LEU A 51 -7.23 -5.40 -3.22
N ILE A 52 -6.24 -5.16 -2.36
CA ILE A 52 -4.92 -4.64 -2.70
C ILE A 52 -3.91 -5.72 -2.31
N MET A 53 -3.39 -6.43 -3.32
CA MET A 53 -2.52 -7.60 -3.10
C MET A 53 -1.04 -7.25 -3.07
N SER A 54 -0.66 -6.08 -3.61
CA SER A 54 0.73 -5.62 -3.61
C SER A 54 0.77 -4.10 -3.73
N VAL A 55 1.65 -3.48 -2.94
CA VAL A 55 1.97 -2.05 -3.01
C VAL A 55 3.44 -1.80 -3.33
N LEU A 56 4.31 -2.77 -3.03
CA LEU A 56 5.73 -2.74 -3.40
C LEU A 56 6.00 -3.82 -4.45
N PRO A 57 6.37 -3.45 -5.69
CA PRO A 57 6.86 -4.41 -6.67
C PRO A 57 8.13 -5.10 -6.17
N GLN A 58 8.36 -6.34 -6.61
CA GLN A 58 9.62 -7.06 -6.37
C GLN A 58 10.81 -6.23 -6.89
N GLY A 59 11.93 -6.22 -6.16
CA GLY A 59 13.09 -5.39 -6.48
C GLY A 59 12.91 -3.87 -6.33
N SER A 60 11.78 -3.39 -5.78
CA SER A 60 11.56 -1.95 -5.54
C SER A 60 12.35 -1.40 -4.35
N LEU A 61 12.80 -2.27 -3.44
CA LEU A 61 13.67 -1.92 -2.32
C LEU A 61 15.08 -2.47 -2.55
N ASN A 62 16.08 -1.80 -1.96
CA ASN A 62 17.47 -2.22 -2.06
C ASN A 62 18.25 -1.82 -0.79
N SER A 63 19.56 -2.11 -0.78
CA SER A 63 20.42 -1.89 0.39
C SER A 63 20.62 -0.42 0.77
N ILE A 64 20.30 0.53 -0.12
CA ILE A 64 20.35 1.96 0.18
C ILE A 64 19.02 2.51 0.69
N THR A 65 17.92 1.74 0.65
CA THR A 65 16.65 2.11 1.27
C THR A 65 16.83 2.37 2.77
N ARG A 66 16.19 3.41 3.28
CA ARG A 66 16.26 3.82 4.70
C ARG A 66 14.92 3.87 5.40
N LEU A 67 13.84 4.12 4.65
CA LEU A 67 12.48 4.23 5.19
C LEU A 67 11.48 3.88 4.08
N VAL A 68 10.45 3.14 4.45
CA VAL A 68 9.25 2.92 3.64
C VAL A 68 8.06 3.46 4.42
N LEU A 69 7.25 4.28 3.77
CA LEU A 69 5.93 4.69 4.25
C LEU A 69 4.89 4.11 3.28
N ALA A 70 4.10 3.16 3.76
CA ALA A 70 3.07 2.50 2.98
C ALA A 70 1.67 2.89 3.48
N ASN A 71 0.73 3.08 2.55
CA ASN A 71 -0.67 3.30 2.85
C ASN A 71 -1.53 2.61 1.78
N ALA A 72 -2.59 1.93 2.21
CA ALA A 72 -3.53 1.25 1.33
C ALA A 72 -4.95 1.50 1.85
N ILE A 73 -5.86 1.93 0.97
CA ILE A 73 -7.24 2.25 1.32
C ILE A 73 -8.17 1.64 0.27
N TYR A 74 -9.12 0.83 0.73
CA TYR A 74 -10.23 0.35 -0.08
C TYR A 74 -11.54 1.01 0.40
N PHE A 75 -12.36 1.46 -0.55
CA PHE A 75 -13.66 2.04 -0.26
C PHE A 75 -14.76 1.39 -1.09
N LYS A 76 -15.83 0.95 -0.40
CA LYS A 76 -17.07 0.44 -1.00
C LYS A 76 -18.26 1.15 -0.40
N GLY A 77 -18.68 2.23 -1.05
CA GLY A 77 -19.89 2.96 -0.68
C GLY A 77 -21.17 2.24 -1.15
N ARG A 78 -22.27 2.49 -0.46
CA ARG A 78 -23.62 2.25 -0.97
C ARG A 78 -24.22 3.60 -1.38
N TRP A 79 -24.84 3.63 -2.55
CA TRP A 79 -25.64 4.77 -2.96
C TRP A 79 -26.85 4.92 -2.03
N VAL A 80 -27.25 6.16 -1.76
CA VAL A 80 -28.52 6.46 -1.06
C VAL A 80 -29.69 5.96 -1.90
N ASP A 81 -29.64 6.25 -3.21
CA ASP A 81 -30.57 5.74 -4.21
C ASP A 81 -29.82 4.75 -5.13
N PRO A 82 -29.98 3.42 -4.93
CA PRO A 82 -29.29 2.42 -5.74
C PRO A 82 -29.79 2.38 -7.19
N PHE A 83 -28.87 2.12 -8.12
CA PHE A 83 -29.22 1.85 -9.52
C PHE A 83 -30.00 0.53 -9.65
N ASP A 84 -31.03 0.54 -10.49
CA ASP A 84 -31.69 -0.70 -10.91
C ASP A 84 -30.74 -1.50 -11.83
N LYS A 85 -30.39 -2.72 -11.38
CA LYS A 85 -29.50 -3.61 -12.11
C LYS A 85 -30.04 -3.99 -13.49
N SER A 86 -31.37 -4.04 -13.66
CA SER A 86 -32.01 -4.38 -14.94
C SER A 86 -31.76 -3.32 -16.03
N LEU A 87 -31.44 -2.09 -15.62
CA LEU A 87 -31.16 -0.98 -16.52
C LEU A 87 -29.66 -0.85 -16.84
N THR A 88 -28.80 -1.62 -16.19
CA THR A 88 -27.35 -1.64 -16.47
C THR A 88 -27.09 -2.48 -17.71
N LYS A 89 -26.51 -1.86 -18.75
CA LYS A 89 -26.22 -2.50 -20.03
C LYS A 89 -24.91 -1.99 -20.62
N ASN A 90 -24.26 -2.82 -21.44
CA ASN A 90 -23.05 -2.43 -22.15
C ASN A 90 -23.35 -1.23 -23.05
N PHE A 91 -22.46 -0.25 -23.02
CA PHE A 91 -22.54 0.94 -23.85
C PHE A 91 -21.12 1.41 -24.18
N ARG A 92 -20.98 2.14 -25.30
CA ARG A 92 -19.68 2.64 -25.73
C ARG A 92 -19.15 3.66 -24.73
N PHE A 93 -17.95 3.42 -24.20
CA PHE A 93 -17.21 4.36 -23.39
C PHE A 93 -16.22 5.13 -24.28
N TYR A 94 -16.28 6.46 -24.24
CA TYR A 94 -15.40 7.33 -25.01
C TYR A 94 -14.27 7.81 -24.09
N LEU A 95 -13.04 7.49 -24.46
CA LEU A 95 -11.84 7.90 -23.76
C LEU A 95 -11.48 9.35 -24.11
N PHE A 96 -10.64 9.96 -23.26
CA PHE A 96 -10.21 11.34 -23.43
C PHE A 96 -9.47 11.59 -24.75
N ASP A 97 -8.78 10.56 -25.27
CA ASP A 97 -8.08 10.60 -26.56
C ASP A 97 -9.00 10.37 -27.77
N ASN A 98 -10.32 10.46 -27.59
CA ASN A 98 -11.37 10.17 -28.57
C ASN A 98 -11.40 8.71 -29.07
N SER A 99 -10.61 7.80 -28.49
CA SER A 99 -10.80 6.37 -28.72
C SER A 99 -12.04 5.86 -27.95
N SER A 100 -12.52 4.67 -28.30
CA SER A 100 -13.68 4.10 -27.60
C SER A 100 -13.61 2.59 -27.51
N PHE A 101 -14.19 2.04 -26.44
CA PHE A 101 -14.37 0.60 -26.24
C PHE A 101 -15.82 0.29 -25.83
N SER A 102 -16.24 -0.95 -26.04
CA SER A 102 -17.59 -1.47 -25.78
C SER A 102 -17.55 -2.70 -24.91
#